data_AF-A0A8I1DGG5-F1
#
_entry.id   AF-A0A8I1DGG5-F1
#
_cell.length_a   1.000
_cell.length_b   1.000
_cell.length_c   1.000
_cell.angle_alpha   90.00
_cell.angle_beta   90.00
_cell.angle_gamma   90.00
#
_symmetry.space_group_name_H-M   'P 1'
#
loop_
_entity.id
_entity.type
_entity.pdbx_description
1 polymer ?
#
loop_
_entity_poly.entity_id
_entity_poly.type
_entity_poly.pdbx_seq_one_letter_code
_entity_poly.pdbx_strand_id
1 'polypeptide(L)'
;MKFLILILTIFLISAFAFLFKSNNNDCKVRNSENSDAGNSYDVRVGRNISLFVENNKIYLNYNQNEIVKRYFELNSHYLILKVLHSLSPEVGFADGTVNNSVKRNFDYISDLSVNSNLKGNHIFFSSDNYVSYNENIEEKIVSMIKDQIYVVSGEKVGGVDLNSKVNTFIRKLQCGDSNMPEVEEWNINDIHIILEADGKQIKNSKYNSLNFFIYFTKKTDKKYETSIY
;
A
#
# COMPACT_ATOMS: atom_id res chain seq x y z
N MET A 1 17.22 -55.65 3.28
CA MET A 1 16.04 -54.78 3.54
C MET A 1 16.19 -53.87 4.77
N LYS A 2 16.60 -54.37 5.95
CA LYS A 2 16.65 -53.54 7.19
C LYS A 2 17.59 -52.31 7.11
N PHE A 3 18.73 -52.44 6.42
CA PHE A 3 19.69 -51.33 6.24
C PHE A 3 19.17 -50.22 5.33
N LEU A 4 18.36 -50.57 4.32
CA LEU A 4 17.83 -49.61 3.34
C LEU A 4 16.72 -48.75 3.97
N ILE A 5 15.93 -49.36 4.86
CA ILE A 5 14.89 -48.66 5.64
C ILE A 5 15.53 -47.65 6.61
N LEU A 6 16.66 -47.99 7.23
CA LEU A 6 17.37 -47.10 8.16
C LEU A 6 17.95 -45.86 7.46
N ILE A 7 18.49 -46.02 6.25
CA ILE A 7 19.00 -44.89 5.47
C ILE A 7 17.85 -43.99 5.00
N LEU A 8 16.73 -44.59 4.58
CA LEU A 8 15.54 -43.84 4.16
C LEU A 8 14.95 -43.01 5.32
N THR A 9 14.91 -43.56 6.53
CA THR A 9 14.38 -42.84 7.70
C THR A 9 15.29 -41.69 8.14
N ILE A 10 16.61 -41.86 8.09
CA ILE A 10 17.56 -40.77 8.39
C ILE A 10 17.47 -39.65 7.33
N PHE A 11 17.28 -40.02 6.05
CA PHE A 11 17.09 -39.06 4.97
C PHE A 11 15.76 -38.29 5.10
N LEU A 12 14.68 -38.97 5.49
CA LEU A 12 13.38 -38.35 5.74
C LEU A 12 13.43 -37.41 6.96
N ILE A 13 14.09 -37.79 8.05
CA ILE A 13 14.23 -36.95 9.25
C ILE A 13 15.08 -35.71 8.97
N SER A 14 16.16 -35.85 8.18
CA SER A 14 17.00 -34.71 7.78
C SER A 14 16.30 -33.78 6.77
N ALA A 15 15.49 -34.31 5.85
CA ALA A 15 14.64 -33.52 4.96
C ALA A 15 13.53 -32.77 5.72
N PHE A 16 12.93 -33.40 6.74
CA PHE A 16 11.95 -32.74 7.62
C PHE A 16 12.59 -31.66 8.51
N ALA A 17 13.82 -31.88 9.00
CA ALA A 17 14.57 -30.86 9.74
C ALA A 17 14.95 -29.65 8.87
N PHE A 18 15.07 -29.83 7.55
CA PHE A 18 15.30 -28.74 6.60
C PHE A 18 14.03 -27.96 6.24
N LEU A 19 12.87 -28.62 6.24
CA LEU A 19 11.55 -27.98 6.04
C LEU A 19 11.07 -27.20 7.29
N PHE A 20 11.58 -27.55 8.49
CA PHE A 20 11.31 -26.85 9.75
C PHE A 20 12.50 -26.06 10.28
N LYS A 21 13.44 -25.66 9.42
CA LYS A 21 14.36 -24.59 9.78
C LYS A 21 13.57 -23.28 9.79
N SER A 22 12.92 -23.03 10.93
CA SER A 22 12.38 -21.72 11.29
C SER A 22 13.45 -20.69 10.93
N ASN A 23 13.15 -19.89 9.92
CA ASN A 23 14.01 -18.84 9.42
C ASN A 23 14.02 -17.72 10.48
N ASN A 24 14.70 -17.94 11.60
CA ASN A 24 14.97 -16.93 12.62
C ASN A 24 15.81 -15.75 12.07
N ASN A 25 16.16 -15.75 10.77
CA ASN A 25 16.80 -14.66 10.05
C ASN A 25 15.83 -13.83 9.18
N ASP A 26 14.57 -14.23 8.95
CA ASP A 26 13.67 -13.53 8.00
C ASP A 26 13.16 -12.18 8.51
N CYS A 27 13.14 -11.98 9.83
CA CYS A 27 12.74 -10.72 10.45
C CYS A 27 13.89 -9.74 10.68
N LYS A 28 15.05 -9.95 10.06
CA LYS A 28 16.01 -8.86 9.83
C LYS A 28 15.50 -7.97 8.70
N VAL A 29 14.33 -7.36 8.90
CA VAL A 29 14.05 -6.09 8.24
C VAL A 29 15.09 -5.16 8.86
N ARG A 30 16.02 -4.63 8.07
CA ARG A 30 16.82 -3.51 8.55
C ARG A 30 15.77 -2.48 8.93
N ASN A 31 15.54 -2.27 10.23
CA ASN A 31 15.02 -0.99 10.69
C ASN A 31 15.85 0.01 9.90
N SER A 32 15.18 0.87 9.14
CA SER A 32 15.85 2.06 8.61
C SER A 32 16.72 2.53 9.76
N GLU A 33 18.04 2.58 9.52
CA GLU A 33 18.95 3.15 10.49
C GLU A 33 18.23 4.41 10.98
N ASN A 34 18.04 4.52 12.29
CA ASN A 34 17.67 5.79 12.89
C ASN A 34 18.73 6.73 12.33
N SER A 35 18.37 7.41 11.25
CA SER A 35 19.26 8.35 10.63
C SER A 35 19.30 9.44 11.67
N ASP A 36 20.36 9.43 12.46
CA ASP A 36 20.83 10.57 13.20
C ASP A 36 21.09 11.67 12.15
N ALA A 37 20.01 12.29 11.70
CA ALA A 37 19.98 13.26 10.61
C ALA A 37 18.72 14.13 10.73
N GLY A 38 18.64 14.88 11.83
CA GLY A 38 18.23 16.30 11.79
C GLY A 38 16.92 16.68 11.09
N ASN A 39 15.88 15.86 11.16
CA ASN A 39 14.53 16.24 10.76
C ASN A 39 13.52 15.72 11.79
N SER A 40 13.72 16.07 13.08
CA SER A 40 12.65 15.94 14.06
C SER A 40 11.47 16.77 13.56
N TYR A 41 10.32 16.15 13.41
CA TYR A 41 9.09 16.90 13.35
C TYR A 41 8.95 17.74 14.62
N ASP A 42 8.76 19.05 14.47
CA ASP A 42 8.42 19.90 15.63
C ASP A 42 7.02 19.56 16.19
N VAL A 43 6.20 18.80 15.45
CA VAL A 43 4.83 18.43 15.82
C VAL A 43 4.53 16.97 15.47
N ARG A 44 4.25 16.15 16.48
CA ARG A 44 3.68 14.80 16.32
C ARG A 44 2.27 14.95 15.73
N VAL A 45 2.02 14.40 14.55
CA VAL A 45 0.70 14.54 13.86
C VAL A 45 -0.23 13.37 14.15
N GLY A 46 0.26 12.32 14.81
CA GLY A 46 -0.46 11.06 14.99
C GLY A 46 -0.75 10.40 13.64
N ARG A 47 -1.56 9.33 13.65
CA ARG A 47 -2.02 8.64 12.43
C ARG A 47 -3.04 9.48 11.66
N ASN A 48 -2.63 10.65 11.17
CA ASN A 48 -3.46 11.65 10.51
C ASN A 48 -2.75 12.19 9.26
N ILE A 49 -3.01 11.54 8.12
CA ILE A 49 -2.43 11.93 6.82
C ILE A 49 -2.82 13.36 6.41
N SER A 50 -4.03 13.82 6.71
CA SER A 50 -4.49 15.17 6.35
C SER A 50 -3.66 16.23 7.07
N LEU A 51 -3.39 16.03 8.36
CA LEU A 51 -2.56 16.94 9.15
C LEU A 51 -1.09 16.88 8.71
N PHE A 52 -0.59 15.70 8.36
CA PHE A 52 0.75 15.54 7.77
C PHE A 52 0.87 16.34 6.46
N VAL A 53 -0.09 16.21 5.55
CA VAL A 53 -0.11 16.92 4.27
C VAL A 53 -0.17 18.44 4.48
N GLU A 54 -1.04 18.89 5.38
CA GLU A 54 -1.22 20.30 5.73
C GLU A 54 0.04 20.92 6.33
N ASN A 55 0.60 20.31 7.37
CA ASN A 55 1.76 20.84 8.07
C ASN A 55 3.01 20.92 7.19
N ASN A 56 3.16 19.99 6.25
CA ASN A 56 4.32 19.94 5.36
C ASN A 56 4.09 20.63 4.01
N LYS A 57 2.87 21.11 3.73
CA LYS A 57 2.49 21.79 2.47
C LYS A 57 2.75 20.95 1.21
N ILE A 58 2.47 19.65 1.28
CA ILE A 58 2.80 18.66 0.24
C ILE A 58 1.59 18.28 -0.63
N TYR A 59 0.97 19.29 -1.24
CA TYR A 59 -0.26 19.15 -2.02
C TYR A 59 0.00 18.74 -3.48
N LEU A 60 -0.86 17.90 -4.04
CA LEU A 60 -0.84 17.51 -5.45
C LEU A 60 -1.68 18.48 -6.31
N ASN A 61 -1.26 18.65 -7.56
CA ASN A 61 -2.09 19.32 -8.56
C ASN A 61 -3.27 18.41 -8.92
N TYR A 62 -4.46 19.00 -9.03
CA TYR A 62 -5.69 18.27 -9.34
C TYR A 62 -6.31 18.75 -10.64
N ASN A 63 -6.36 17.85 -11.62
CA ASN A 63 -7.11 18.05 -12.85
C ASN A 63 -8.13 16.92 -13.01
N GLN A 64 -9.35 17.17 -12.53
CA GLN A 64 -10.42 16.17 -12.51
C GLN A 64 -10.67 15.53 -13.87
N ASN A 65 -10.75 16.34 -14.93
CA ASN A 65 -11.05 15.84 -16.28
C ASN A 65 -9.96 14.89 -16.78
N GLU A 66 -8.71 15.20 -16.48
CA GLU A 66 -7.58 14.38 -16.88
C GLU A 66 -7.53 13.08 -16.08
N ILE A 67 -7.78 13.13 -14.77
CA ILE A 67 -7.86 11.95 -13.90
C ILE A 67 -8.97 11.00 -14.35
N VAL A 68 -10.17 11.54 -14.62
CA VAL A 68 -11.31 10.76 -15.11
C VAL A 68 -11.00 10.15 -16.48
N LYS A 69 -10.39 10.92 -17.39
CA LYS A 69 -9.94 10.41 -18.69
C LYS A 69 -8.96 9.25 -18.54
N ARG A 70 -7.92 9.40 -17.73
CA ARG A 70 -6.92 8.34 -17.47
C ARG A 70 -7.56 7.12 -16.82
N TYR A 71 -8.52 7.31 -15.91
CA TYR A 71 -9.28 6.21 -15.32
C TYR A 71 -10.05 5.39 -16.37
N PHE A 72 -10.73 6.05 -17.31
CA PHE A 72 -11.39 5.36 -18.43
C PHE A 72 -10.38 4.69 -19.38
N GLU A 73 -9.26 5.34 -19.69
CA GLU A 73 -8.20 4.79 -20.56
C GLU A 73 -7.52 3.55 -19.97
N LEU A 74 -7.32 3.54 -18.66
CA LEU A 74 -6.80 2.39 -17.92
C LEU A 74 -7.70 1.17 -18.05
N ASN A 75 -9.02 1.38 -18.16
CA ASN A 75 -10.05 0.34 -18.24
C ASN A 75 -9.87 -0.74 -17.14
N SER A 76 -9.49 -0.29 -15.93
CA SER A 76 -9.23 -1.19 -14.80
C SER A 76 -10.49 -1.94 -14.40
N HIS A 77 -10.35 -3.23 -14.11
CA HIS A 77 -11.44 -4.06 -13.58
C HIS A 77 -11.51 -4.09 -12.05
N TYR A 78 -10.59 -3.42 -11.38
CA TYR A 78 -10.35 -3.54 -9.94
C TYR A 78 -10.35 -2.21 -9.17
N LEU A 79 -10.30 -1.08 -9.88
CA LEU A 79 -10.21 0.25 -9.29
C LEU A 79 -11.57 0.96 -9.33
N ILE A 80 -12.06 1.40 -8.18
CA ILE A 80 -13.18 2.34 -8.05
C ILE A 80 -12.60 3.71 -7.75
N LEU A 81 -12.99 4.73 -8.53
CA LEU A 81 -12.51 6.10 -8.35
C LEU A 81 -13.60 6.96 -7.70
N LYS A 82 -13.28 7.66 -6.62
CA LYS A 82 -14.16 8.63 -5.94
C LYS A 82 -13.52 10.02 -6.03
N VAL A 83 -14.15 10.92 -6.77
CA VAL A 83 -13.72 12.32 -6.95
C VAL A 83 -14.53 13.27 -6.06
N LEU A 84 -14.09 14.53 -5.98
CA LEU A 84 -14.77 15.56 -5.18
C LEU A 84 -16.19 15.84 -5.75
N HIS A 85 -17.12 16.16 -4.84
CA HIS A 85 -18.59 16.14 -4.99
C HIS A 85 -19.22 17.16 -5.96
N SER A 86 -18.52 17.61 -7.00
CA SER A 86 -19.03 18.64 -7.94
C SER A 86 -18.99 18.15 -9.39
N LEU A 87 -19.90 17.25 -9.76
CA LEU A 87 -20.16 16.91 -11.17
C LEU A 87 -21.65 16.92 -11.50
N SER A 88 -21.97 17.52 -12.64
CA SER A 88 -23.31 17.64 -13.22
C SER A 88 -23.96 16.25 -13.42
N PRO A 89 -25.27 16.10 -13.16
CA PRO A 89 -26.03 14.86 -13.36
C PRO A 89 -26.00 14.28 -14.79
N GLU A 90 -25.59 15.07 -15.78
CA GLU A 90 -25.65 14.72 -17.20
C GLU A 90 -24.71 13.59 -17.64
N VAL A 91 -23.79 13.16 -16.77
CA VAL A 91 -22.84 12.06 -17.05
C VAL A 91 -23.11 10.81 -16.19
N GLY A 92 -24.25 10.77 -15.47
CA GLY A 92 -24.69 9.57 -14.74
C GLY A 92 -23.93 9.30 -13.43
N PHE A 93 -23.46 10.36 -12.76
CA PHE A 93 -22.73 10.26 -11.50
C PHE A 93 -23.66 10.42 -10.30
N ALA A 94 -23.77 9.38 -9.46
CA ALA A 94 -24.27 9.53 -8.10
C ALA A 94 -23.08 9.79 -7.17
N ASP A 95 -23.11 10.92 -6.46
CA ASP A 95 -22.24 11.25 -5.31
C ASP A 95 -20.72 11.40 -5.56
N GLY A 96 -20.28 11.58 -6.81
CA GLY A 96 -18.86 11.75 -7.15
C GLY A 96 -18.08 10.42 -7.31
N THR A 97 -18.77 9.29 -7.43
CA THR A 97 -18.14 7.99 -7.74
C THR A 97 -18.09 7.76 -9.26
N VAL A 98 -16.94 7.34 -9.78
CA VAL A 98 -16.65 7.02 -11.18
C VAL A 98 -16.29 5.53 -11.28
N ASN A 99 -17.01 4.79 -12.12
CA ASN A 99 -16.89 3.34 -12.24
C ASN A 99 -16.68 2.90 -13.70
N ASN A 100 -15.75 1.98 -13.92
CA ASN A 100 -15.57 1.23 -15.16
C ASN A 100 -16.09 -0.19 -14.99
N SER A 101 -17.33 -0.51 -15.40
CA SER A 101 -17.86 -1.89 -15.46
C SER A 101 -17.33 -2.83 -14.35
N VAL A 102 -17.22 -2.31 -13.11
CA VAL A 102 -16.39 -2.93 -12.08
C VAL A 102 -17.13 -4.17 -11.62
N LYS A 103 -16.63 -5.35 -11.99
CA LYS A 103 -17.14 -6.58 -11.38
C LYS A 103 -16.68 -6.54 -9.93
N ARG A 104 -17.62 -6.43 -8.98
CA ARG A 104 -17.33 -6.63 -7.57
C ARG A 104 -16.68 -8.02 -7.45
N ASN A 105 -15.38 -8.03 -7.22
CA ASN A 105 -14.63 -9.23 -6.95
C ASN A 105 -14.44 -9.31 -5.43
N PHE A 106 -14.90 -10.39 -4.82
CA PHE A 106 -14.71 -10.57 -3.38
C PHE A 106 -13.24 -10.87 -3.00
N ASP A 107 -12.38 -11.15 -3.99
CA ASP A 107 -10.96 -11.40 -3.79
C ASP A 107 -10.10 -10.14 -3.67
N TYR A 108 -10.60 -9.00 -4.15
CA TYR A 108 -9.90 -7.72 -4.09
C TYR A 108 -10.80 -6.50 -4.32
N ILE A 109 -10.49 -5.39 -3.65
CA ILE A 109 -11.14 -4.07 -3.84
C ILE A 109 -10.07 -2.98 -3.70
N SER A 110 -10.15 -1.94 -4.54
CA SER A 110 -9.28 -0.77 -4.47
C SER A 110 -10.11 0.49 -4.70
N ASP A 111 -10.41 1.23 -3.63
CA ASP A 111 -11.20 2.45 -3.65
C ASP A 111 -10.28 3.67 -3.57
N LEU A 112 -9.96 4.29 -4.70
CA LEU A 112 -9.13 5.50 -4.75
C LEU A 112 -10.00 6.74 -4.61
N SER A 113 -9.68 7.58 -3.63
CA SER A 113 -10.42 8.79 -3.26
C SER A 113 -9.55 10.03 -3.37
N VAL A 114 -10.13 11.11 -3.90
CA VAL A 114 -9.54 12.45 -3.85
C VAL A 114 -9.97 13.13 -2.55
N ASN A 115 -9.01 13.56 -1.75
CA ASN A 115 -9.28 14.26 -0.50
C ASN A 115 -8.90 15.74 -0.62
N SER A 116 -9.68 16.59 0.03
CA SER A 116 -9.40 18.01 0.18
C SER A 116 -9.93 18.50 1.52
N ASN A 117 -9.27 19.49 2.13
CA ASN A 117 -9.84 20.18 3.29
C ASN A 117 -10.85 21.25 2.84
N LEU A 118 -11.64 21.80 3.78
CA LEU A 118 -12.68 22.80 3.52
C LEU A 118 -12.21 24.06 2.76
N LYS A 119 -10.90 24.30 2.67
CA LYS A 119 -10.30 25.43 1.95
C LYS A 119 -9.85 25.08 0.53
N GLY A 120 -10.09 23.86 0.05
CA GLY A 120 -9.89 23.44 -1.35
C GLY A 120 -8.43 23.23 -1.78
N ASN A 121 -7.45 23.74 -1.02
CA ASN A 121 -6.06 23.84 -1.47
C ASN A 121 -5.17 22.67 -1.06
N HIS A 122 -5.64 21.75 -0.21
CA HIS A 122 -4.82 20.65 0.32
C HIS A 122 -5.23 19.31 -0.31
N ILE A 123 -4.87 19.13 -1.58
CA ILE A 123 -5.29 17.94 -2.32
C ILE A 123 -4.26 16.83 -2.19
N PHE A 124 -4.74 15.65 -1.80
CA PHE A 124 -3.99 14.40 -1.81
C PHE A 124 -4.94 13.26 -2.16
N PHE A 125 -4.41 12.10 -2.56
CA PHE A 125 -5.22 10.92 -2.82
C PHE A 125 -5.01 9.91 -1.71
N SER A 126 -6.07 9.21 -1.34
CA SER A 126 -6.01 8.05 -0.46
C SER A 126 -6.72 6.89 -1.12
N SER A 127 -6.25 5.67 -0.90
CA SER A 127 -6.93 4.48 -1.34
C SER A 127 -7.14 3.52 -0.18
N ASP A 128 -8.36 3.02 -0.05
CA ASP A 128 -8.70 1.87 0.79
C ASP A 128 -8.62 0.61 -0.07
N ASN A 129 -7.84 -0.37 0.36
CA ASN A 129 -7.51 -1.55 -0.42
C ASN A 129 -7.73 -2.83 0.39
N TYR A 130 -8.25 -3.83 -0.30
CA TYR A 130 -8.49 -5.17 0.20
C TYR A 130 -7.90 -6.19 -0.76
N VAL A 131 -7.20 -7.20 -0.25
CA VAL A 131 -6.71 -8.34 -1.03
C VAL A 131 -6.73 -9.62 -0.21
N SER A 132 -7.25 -10.72 -0.77
CA SER A 132 -7.19 -12.04 -0.11
C SER A 132 -5.74 -12.54 0.05
N TYR A 133 -5.39 -13.14 1.19
CA TYR A 133 -4.09 -13.78 1.40
C TYR A 133 -3.98 -15.02 0.52
N ASN A 134 -3.09 -14.95 -0.48
CA ASN A 134 -2.70 -16.04 -1.36
C ASN A 134 -1.25 -15.80 -1.83
N GLU A 135 -0.68 -16.78 -2.53
CA GLU A 135 0.68 -16.73 -3.09
C GLU A 135 0.94 -15.52 -4.01
N ASN A 136 -0.10 -14.91 -4.58
CA ASN A 136 0.01 -13.79 -5.52
C ASN A 136 -0.30 -12.43 -4.86
N ILE A 137 -0.29 -12.34 -3.52
CA ILE A 137 -0.64 -11.10 -2.80
C ILE A 137 0.27 -9.92 -3.20
N GLU A 138 1.59 -10.15 -3.29
CA GLU A 138 2.54 -9.11 -3.68
C GLU A 138 2.26 -8.59 -5.09
N GLU A 139 2.04 -9.49 -6.05
CA GLU A 139 1.73 -9.12 -7.45
C GLU A 139 0.43 -8.32 -7.55
N LYS A 140 -0.60 -8.70 -6.78
CA LYS A 140 -1.88 -7.98 -6.74
C LYS A 140 -1.70 -6.57 -6.20
N ILE A 141 -0.98 -6.40 -5.08
CA ILE A 141 -0.70 -5.09 -4.48
C ILE A 141 0.11 -4.22 -5.44
N VAL A 142 1.14 -4.78 -6.08
CA VAL A 142 1.94 -4.09 -7.11
C VAL A 142 1.05 -3.61 -8.26
N SER A 143 0.15 -4.46 -8.76
CA SER A 143 -0.76 -4.09 -9.85
C SER A 143 -1.72 -2.97 -9.44
N MET A 144 -2.28 -3.04 -8.23
CA MET A 144 -3.14 -1.97 -7.68
C MET A 144 -2.40 -0.63 -7.61
N ILE A 145 -1.19 -0.63 -7.07
CA ILE A 145 -0.39 0.60 -6.93
C ILE A 145 -0.04 1.17 -8.31
N LYS A 146 0.27 0.34 -9.31
CA LYS A 146 0.58 0.81 -10.68
C LYS A 146 -0.61 1.53 -11.30
N ASP A 147 -1.80 0.95 -11.20
CA ASP A 147 -3.03 1.54 -11.69
C ASP A 147 -3.32 2.87 -11.02
N GLN A 148 -3.22 2.91 -9.70
CA GLN A 148 -3.45 4.12 -8.93
C GLN A 148 -2.42 5.22 -9.26
N ILE A 149 -1.12 4.88 -9.40
CA ILE A 149 -0.11 5.85 -9.83
C ILE A 149 -0.46 6.41 -11.22
N TYR A 150 -0.81 5.56 -12.18
CA TYR A 150 -1.19 6.04 -13.51
C TYR A 150 -2.40 6.98 -13.46
N VAL A 151 -3.42 6.67 -12.67
CA VAL A 151 -4.58 7.57 -12.49
C VAL A 151 -4.15 8.91 -11.86
N VAL A 152 -3.28 8.89 -10.85
CA VAL A 152 -2.85 10.10 -10.12
C VAL A 152 -1.87 10.95 -10.94
N SER A 153 -0.76 10.41 -11.44
CA SER A 153 0.30 11.17 -12.15
C SER A 153 0.20 11.15 -13.66
N GLY A 154 -0.45 10.13 -14.25
CA GLY A 154 -0.35 9.85 -15.68
C GLY A 154 0.93 9.15 -16.09
N GLU A 155 1.83 8.87 -15.15
CA GLU A 155 3.07 8.16 -15.42
C GLU A 155 2.90 6.65 -15.25
N LYS A 156 3.50 5.89 -16.17
CA LYS A 156 3.60 4.44 -16.07
C LYS A 156 4.89 4.08 -15.34
N VAL A 157 4.78 3.19 -14.37
CA VAL A 157 5.89 2.85 -13.48
C VAL A 157 6.44 1.45 -13.79
N GLY A 158 7.77 1.33 -13.82
CA GLY A 158 8.47 0.04 -13.90
C GLY A 158 8.23 -0.85 -12.67
N GLY A 159 8.43 -2.16 -12.81
CA GLY A 159 8.11 -3.13 -11.75
C GLY A 159 9.17 -3.33 -10.68
N VAL A 160 10.47 -3.19 -11.00
CA VAL A 160 11.55 -3.68 -10.13
C VAL A 160 11.61 -2.95 -8.78
N ASP A 161 11.57 -1.61 -8.79
CA ASP A 161 11.63 -0.82 -7.55
C ASP A 161 10.36 -0.97 -6.70
N LEU A 162 9.19 -1.07 -7.34
CA LEU A 162 7.92 -1.24 -6.66
C LEU A 162 7.80 -2.63 -6.00
N ASN A 163 8.27 -3.69 -6.66
CA ASN A 163 8.29 -5.03 -6.09
C ASN A 163 9.09 -5.08 -4.79
N SER A 164 10.26 -4.45 -4.76
CA SER A 164 11.11 -4.36 -3.56
C SER A 164 10.39 -3.66 -2.40
N LYS A 165 9.65 -2.59 -2.70
CA LYS A 165 8.87 -1.83 -1.70
C LYS A 165 7.69 -2.62 -1.14
N VAL A 166 6.92 -3.26 -2.01
CA VAL A 166 5.80 -4.12 -1.59
C VAL A 166 6.30 -5.32 -0.80
N ASN A 167 7.39 -5.97 -1.22
CA ASN A 167 7.99 -7.08 -0.48
C ASN A 167 8.44 -6.63 0.93
N THR A 168 9.09 -5.46 1.03
CA THR A 168 9.49 -4.87 2.31
C THR A 168 8.28 -4.62 3.22
N PHE A 169 7.20 -4.06 2.66
CA PHE A 169 5.95 -3.82 3.38
C PHE A 169 5.32 -5.11 3.91
N ILE A 170 5.21 -6.15 3.09
CA ILE A 170 4.69 -7.47 3.51
C ILE A 170 5.57 -8.10 4.59
N ARG A 171 6.90 -8.00 4.47
CA ARG A 171 7.82 -8.50 5.49
C ARG A 171 7.70 -7.73 6.81
N LYS A 172 7.56 -6.40 6.77
CA LYS A 172 7.29 -5.58 7.96
C LYS A 172 6.02 -6.08 8.67
N LEU A 173 4.93 -6.28 7.94
CA LEU A 173 3.68 -6.83 8.48
C LEU A 173 3.81 -8.25 9.05
N GLN A 174 4.59 -9.12 8.40
CA GLN A 174 4.85 -10.48 8.91
C GLN A 174 5.67 -10.48 10.20
N CYS A 175 6.55 -9.50 10.37
CA CYS A 175 7.48 -9.42 11.48
C CYS A 175 6.99 -8.49 12.61
N GLY A 176 6.07 -7.56 12.36
CA GLY A 176 5.59 -6.56 13.30
C GLY A 176 4.88 -7.15 14.52
N ASP A 177 5.42 -6.98 15.73
CA ASP A 177 4.84 -7.50 16.98
C ASP A 177 3.99 -6.46 17.74
N SER A 178 3.82 -5.27 17.18
CA SER A 178 3.24 -4.12 17.88
C SER A 178 1.75 -3.91 17.56
N ASN A 179 1.06 -3.12 18.38
CA ASN A 179 -0.27 -2.57 18.05
C ASN A 179 -0.19 -1.40 17.05
N MET A 180 1.00 -1.14 16.49
CA MET A 180 1.26 0.02 15.68
C MET A 180 1.13 -0.32 14.18
N PRO A 181 0.76 0.65 13.34
CA PRO A 181 0.67 0.41 11.90
C PRO A 181 2.06 0.27 11.29
N GLU A 182 2.26 -0.76 10.47
CA GLU A 182 3.48 -0.87 9.67
C GLU A 182 3.35 0.07 8.46
N VAL A 183 4.41 0.85 8.22
CA VAL A 183 4.47 1.84 7.15
C VAL A 183 5.64 1.53 6.22
N GLU A 184 5.42 1.60 4.91
CA GLU A 184 6.49 1.69 3.92
C GLU A 184 6.24 2.89 3.02
N GLU A 185 7.22 3.77 2.90
CA GLU A 185 7.07 5.02 2.14
C GLU A 185 8.27 5.31 1.25
N TRP A 186 8.00 5.84 0.06
CA TRP A 186 9.02 6.19 -0.92
C TRP A 186 8.55 7.29 -1.87
N ASN A 187 9.52 7.89 -2.55
CA ASN A 187 9.26 8.87 -3.60
C ASN A 187 9.39 8.20 -4.96
N ILE A 188 8.48 8.52 -5.86
CA ILE A 188 8.59 8.18 -7.27
C ILE A 188 8.08 9.34 -8.11
N ASN A 189 8.91 9.77 -9.06
CA ASN A 189 8.66 11.00 -9.84
C ASN A 189 8.41 12.18 -8.89
N ASP A 190 7.32 12.92 -9.08
CA ASP A 190 6.89 14.03 -8.22
C ASP A 190 5.87 13.63 -7.13
N ILE A 191 5.71 12.33 -6.87
CA ILE A 191 4.78 11.79 -5.87
C ILE A 191 5.53 11.14 -4.72
N HIS A 192 5.03 11.36 -3.51
CA HIS A 192 5.37 10.61 -2.32
C HIS A 192 4.25 9.61 -2.02
N ILE A 193 4.60 8.33 -1.94
CA ILE A 193 3.70 7.19 -1.73
C ILE A 193 3.92 6.63 -0.34
N ILE A 194 2.83 6.40 0.39
CA ILE A 194 2.83 5.82 1.73
C ILE A 194 1.89 4.62 1.73
N LEU A 195 2.41 3.44 2.06
CA LEU A 195 1.62 2.24 2.35
C LEU A 195 1.51 2.08 3.86
N GLU A 196 0.31 1.82 4.34
CA GLU A 196 0.02 1.69 5.76
C GLU A 196 -0.96 0.54 6.00
N ALA A 197 -0.64 -0.37 6.91
CA ALA A 197 -1.58 -1.38 7.39
C ALA A 197 -1.35 -1.67 8.87
N ASP A 198 -2.37 -2.23 9.52
CA ASP A 198 -2.24 -2.67 10.92
C ASP A 198 -1.28 -3.88 10.98
N GLY A 199 -0.22 -3.74 11.79
CA GLY A 199 0.84 -4.74 11.97
C GLY A 199 0.33 -6.13 12.39
N LYS A 200 -0.89 -6.23 12.93
CA LYS A 200 -1.47 -7.51 13.37
C LYS A 200 -2.23 -8.28 12.30
N GLN A 201 -2.51 -7.69 11.14
CA GLN A 201 -3.41 -8.31 10.17
C GLN A 201 -2.89 -9.65 9.64
N ILE A 202 -1.58 -9.79 9.40
CA ILE A 202 -1.01 -11.05 8.89
C ILE A 202 -0.92 -12.13 9.98
N LYS A 203 -0.71 -11.73 11.25
CA LYS A 203 -0.43 -12.67 12.35
C LYS A 203 -1.67 -13.32 12.94
N ASN A 204 -2.83 -12.67 12.82
CA ASN A 204 -4.08 -13.24 13.31
C ASN A 204 -4.68 -14.14 12.22
N SER A 205 -4.59 -15.46 12.42
CA SER A 205 -5.08 -16.52 11.53
C SER A 205 -6.59 -16.46 11.21
N LYS A 206 -7.33 -15.53 11.82
CA LYS A 206 -8.71 -15.22 11.46
C LYS A 206 -8.83 -14.31 10.22
N TYR A 207 -7.77 -13.59 9.85
CA TYR A 207 -7.78 -12.75 8.66
C TYR A 207 -7.35 -13.57 7.44
N ASN A 208 -8.28 -13.76 6.51
CA ASN A 208 -8.01 -14.37 5.21
C ASN A 208 -7.67 -13.31 4.14
N SER A 209 -7.45 -12.07 4.57
CA SER A 209 -7.22 -10.92 3.71
C SER A 209 -6.43 -9.81 4.41
N LEU A 210 -5.74 -9.01 3.59
CA LEU A 210 -5.04 -7.80 3.99
C LEU A 210 -5.88 -6.59 3.59
N ASN A 211 -6.18 -5.75 4.58
CA ASN A 211 -6.68 -4.39 4.40
C ASN A 211 -5.52 -3.41 4.58
N PHE A 212 -5.34 -2.50 3.63
CA PHE A 212 -4.25 -1.53 3.66
C PHE A 212 -4.65 -0.21 3.00
N PHE A 213 -4.01 0.86 3.46
CA PHE A 213 -4.18 2.20 2.90
C PHE A 213 -2.98 2.56 2.03
N ILE A 214 -3.25 3.26 0.95
CA ILE A 214 -2.22 3.93 0.15
C ILE A 214 -2.51 5.43 0.15
N TYR A 215 -1.50 6.26 0.42
CA TYR A 215 -1.61 7.71 0.28
C TYR A 215 -0.66 8.22 -0.80
N PHE A 216 -1.14 9.14 -1.63
CA PHE A 216 -0.36 9.83 -2.65
C PHE A 216 -0.37 11.32 -2.35
N THR A 217 0.82 11.87 -2.12
CA THR A 217 1.06 13.29 -1.80
C THR A 217 2.16 13.84 -2.71
N LYS A 218 2.43 15.14 -2.65
CA LYS A 218 3.58 15.70 -3.37
C LYS A 218 4.88 15.13 -2.79
N LYS A 219 5.86 14.84 -3.65
CA LYS A 219 7.20 14.42 -3.26
C LYS A 219 7.73 15.22 -2.08
N THR A 220 8.27 14.51 -1.09
CA THR A 220 8.85 15.09 0.12
C THR A 220 9.96 14.22 0.69
N ASP A 221 10.93 14.83 1.34
CA ASP A 221 11.96 14.11 2.11
C ASP A 221 11.52 13.84 3.55
N LYS A 222 10.38 14.40 3.96
CA LYS A 222 9.81 14.18 5.27
C LYS A 222 9.08 12.83 5.33
N LYS A 223 9.13 12.15 6.47
CA LYS A 223 8.68 10.77 6.64
C LYS A 223 7.42 10.65 7.48
N TYR A 224 6.32 10.17 6.90
CA TYR A 224 5.07 9.97 7.62
C TYR A 224 5.22 8.93 8.73
N GLU A 225 6.01 7.87 8.51
CA GLU A 225 6.34 6.86 9.52
C GLU A 225 6.89 7.50 10.81
N THR A 226 7.77 8.50 10.70
CA THR A 226 8.32 9.17 11.88
C THR A 226 7.32 10.10 12.59
N SER A 227 6.27 10.52 11.89
CA SER A 227 5.28 11.49 12.38
C SER A 227 4.12 10.84 13.15
N ILE A 228 3.92 9.53 12.92
CA ILE A 228 2.95 8.70 13.63
C ILE A 228 3.49 8.16 14.97
N TYR A 229 4.82 8.07 15.11
CA TYR A 229 5.54 7.54 16.27
C TYR A 229 6.07 8.61 17.22
#